data_AF-A0A914VZD5-F1
#
_entry.id   AF-A0A914VZD5-F1
#
_cell.length_a   1.000
_cell.length_b   1.000
_cell.length_c   1.000
_cell.angle_alpha   90.00
_cell.angle_beta   90.00
_cell.angle_gamma   90.00
#
_symmetry.space_group_name_H-M   'P 1'
#
loop_
_entity.id
_entity.type
_entity.pdbx_description
1 polymer ?
#
loop_
_entity_poly.entity_id
_entity_poly.type
_entity_poly.pdbx_seq_one_letter_code
_entity_poly.pdbx_strand_id
1 'polypeptide(L)'
;MRSQLEPDVTDRNLTDLLVLMLGGNGLKNVDYYMSENNWNDTKIFELEELYTQWVGNRSHYDFFHNIMNKYSYKCSEMLLSCSLGTLKLNCCDIFQPTYVMNRGKCFSSSAIRQTDADEIGKLTVRIKQLPSIAMSNSGLQTQMMIYISNNSSVDVDEFSRYYIDMSVYNRMRFTASRVRFLHESSVCTNNVSLIGATCYVRQWYEHDVRKRFNCSFAYMHQEIHSDDYPVCPVGLITSTYYKNSVSYEDRCMLGCDRWNYDMQMMVYSGADRFKDFKFSLEASFTNLQYEDYEQIRTISIFGLIAQMGGQLGLFAGMSLLTITQIIVWYIYWSIRRLWKLGQANELKSPTHSPPGVVIFQGLSKTDYRF
;
A
#
# COMPACT_ATOMS: atom_id res chain seq x y z
N MET A 1 14.86 -18.56 29.47
CA MET A 1 15.51 -17.23 29.36
C MET A 1 16.67 -17.06 30.34
N ARG A 2 16.52 -17.44 31.63
CA ARG A 2 17.57 -17.29 32.66
C ARG A 2 18.90 -18.03 32.42
N SER A 3 18.96 -19.09 31.62
CA SER A 3 20.15 -19.95 31.52
C SER A 3 21.41 -19.30 30.90
N GLN A 4 21.30 -18.07 30.37
CA GLN A 4 22.40 -17.31 29.76
C GLN A 4 22.66 -15.96 30.45
N LEU A 5 21.82 -15.59 31.41
CA LEU A 5 21.99 -14.40 32.25
C LEU A 5 22.62 -14.85 33.57
N GLU A 6 23.35 -13.96 34.25
CA GLU A 6 23.89 -14.26 35.58
C GLU A 6 22.79 -14.81 36.51
N PRO A 7 23.12 -15.73 37.43
CA PRO A 7 22.14 -16.37 38.31
C PRO A 7 21.35 -15.39 39.20
N ASP A 8 21.81 -14.14 39.33
CA ASP A 8 21.22 -13.09 40.18
C ASP A 8 20.25 -12.14 39.45
N VAL A 9 19.90 -12.36 38.18
CA VAL A 9 18.92 -11.52 37.48
C VAL A 9 17.51 -11.81 38.00
N THR A 10 16.93 -10.83 38.72
CA THR A 10 15.55 -10.89 39.24
C THR A 10 14.50 -10.95 38.12
N ASP A 11 13.30 -11.48 38.43
CA ASP A 11 12.18 -11.53 37.46
C ASP A 11 11.77 -10.15 36.93
N ARG A 12 11.95 -9.11 37.75
CA ARG A 12 11.70 -7.72 37.36
C ARG A 12 12.73 -7.25 36.33
N ASN A 13 14.01 -7.54 36.54
CA ASN A 13 15.06 -7.20 35.59
C ASN A 13 14.89 -7.94 34.26
N LEU A 14 14.39 -9.18 34.28
CA LEU A 14 14.08 -9.91 33.05
C LEU A 14 12.94 -9.27 32.26
N THR A 15 11.89 -8.81 32.95
CA THR A 15 10.77 -8.10 32.32
C THR A 15 11.26 -6.79 31.71
N ASP A 16 12.05 -6.02 32.45
CA ASP A 16 12.65 -4.77 31.97
C ASP A 16 13.57 -5.02 30.76
N LEU A 17 14.37 -6.08 30.74
CA LEU A 17 15.19 -6.46 29.58
C LEU A 17 14.35 -6.82 28.34
N LEU A 18 13.25 -7.55 28.52
CA LEU A 18 12.33 -7.86 27.43
C LEU A 18 11.67 -6.58 26.89
N VAL A 19 11.25 -5.69 27.78
CA VAL A 19 10.66 -4.41 27.39
C VAL A 19 11.69 -3.54 26.66
N LEU A 20 12.94 -3.49 27.12
CA LEU A 20 14.02 -2.80 26.41
C LEU A 20 14.22 -3.38 25.00
N MET A 21 14.23 -4.71 24.86
CA MET A 21 14.37 -5.37 23.55
C MET A 21 13.22 -5.00 22.60
N LEU A 22 11.98 -5.03 23.08
CA LEU A 22 10.78 -4.68 22.29
C LEU A 22 10.77 -3.19 21.93
N GLY A 23 11.04 -2.33 22.92
CA GLY A 23 11.10 -0.88 22.77
C GLY A 23 12.22 -0.42 21.86
N GLY A 24 13.39 -1.06 21.95
CA GLY A 24 14.56 -0.83 21.11
C GLY A 24 14.37 -1.26 19.65
N ASN A 25 13.30 -2.00 19.36
CA ASN A 25 12.86 -2.30 18.00
C ASN A 25 11.67 -1.43 17.56
N GLY A 26 11.29 -0.38 18.31
CA GLY A 26 10.24 0.54 17.89
C GLY A 26 8.81 0.00 18.05
N LEU A 27 8.59 -1.01 18.91
CA LEU A 27 7.24 -1.51 19.17
C LEU A 27 6.47 -0.55 20.10
N LYS A 28 5.25 -0.17 19.68
CA LYS A 28 4.41 0.81 20.39
C LYS A 28 3.93 0.30 21.75
N ASN A 29 3.54 1.25 22.60
CA ASN A 29 3.00 1.07 23.96
C ASN A 29 4.05 0.54 24.97
N VAL A 30 5.30 0.34 24.55
CA VAL A 30 6.43 0.09 25.46
C VAL A 30 6.78 1.35 26.26
N ASP A 31 6.63 2.52 25.64
CA ASP A 31 6.76 3.84 26.26
C ASP A 31 5.86 4.04 27.48
N TYR A 32 4.64 3.50 27.43
CA TYR A 32 3.73 3.50 28.57
C TYR A 32 4.33 2.76 29.77
N TYR A 33 4.81 1.52 29.59
CA TYR A 33 5.44 0.76 30.67
C TYR A 33 6.69 1.47 31.24
N MET A 34 7.51 2.04 30.36
CA MET A 34 8.71 2.77 30.77
C MET A 34 8.38 4.01 31.61
N SER A 35 7.35 4.76 31.21
CA SER A 35 6.88 5.93 31.96
C SER A 35 6.27 5.56 33.31
N GLU A 36 5.41 4.53 33.36
CA GLU A 36 4.82 4.05 34.63
C GLU A 36 5.90 3.56 35.62
N ASN A 37 7.00 2.99 35.10
CA ASN A 37 8.11 2.52 35.91
C ASN A 37 9.24 3.54 36.11
N ASN A 38 9.03 4.82 35.73
CA ASN A 38 9.98 5.92 35.89
C ASN A 38 11.38 5.62 35.33
N TRP A 39 11.47 5.06 34.13
CA TRP A 39 12.76 4.83 33.49
C TRP A 39 13.44 6.14 33.12
N ASN A 40 14.70 6.30 33.54
CA ASN A 40 15.58 7.39 33.16
C ASN A 40 16.70 6.89 32.23
N ASP A 41 17.48 7.80 31.66
CA ASP A 41 18.55 7.45 30.72
C ASP A 41 19.63 6.57 31.39
N THR A 42 19.88 6.73 32.70
CA THR A 42 20.80 5.88 33.49
C THR A 42 20.32 4.43 33.55
N LYS A 43 19.04 4.20 33.84
CA LYS A 43 18.44 2.86 33.88
C LYS A 43 18.47 2.20 32.49
N ILE A 44 18.21 2.97 31.44
CA ILE A 44 18.29 2.47 30.06
C ILE A 44 19.72 2.01 29.75
N PHE A 45 20.73 2.77 30.16
CA PHE A 45 22.13 2.43 29.98
C PHE A 45 22.51 1.13 30.73
N GLU A 46 22.13 1.00 32.01
CA GLU A 46 22.35 -0.23 32.80
C GLU A 46 21.69 -1.46 32.16
N LEU A 47 20.45 -1.32 31.67
CA LEU A 47 19.75 -2.40 30.99
C LEU A 47 20.36 -2.73 29.63
N GLU A 48 20.94 -1.76 28.93
CA GLU A 48 21.63 -1.96 27.65
C GLU A 48 22.93 -2.76 27.81
N GLU A 49 23.70 -2.52 28.88
CA GLU A 49 24.87 -3.34 29.20
C GLU A 49 24.47 -4.80 29.47
N LEU A 50 23.44 -5.01 30.30
CA LEU A 50 22.90 -6.35 30.57
C LEU A 50 22.33 -7.02 29.31
N TYR A 51 21.66 -6.26 28.45
CA TYR A 51 21.17 -6.75 27.16
C TYR A 51 22.32 -7.19 26.25
N THR A 52 23.40 -6.43 26.19
CA THR A 52 24.59 -6.76 25.38
C THR A 52 25.25 -8.06 25.88
N GLN A 53 25.34 -8.25 27.20
CA GLN A 53 25.80 -9.50 27.80
C GLN A 53 24.87 -10.67 27.43
N TRP A 54 23.55 -10.44 27.44
CA TRP A 54 22.55 -11.46 27.11
C TRP A 54 22.60 -11.88 25.64
N VAL A 55 22.80 -10.93 24.73
CA VAL A 55 23.03 -11.20 23.31
C VAL A 55 24.29 -12.05 23.13
N GLY A 56 25.37 -11.68 23.82
CA GLY A 56 26.66 -12.36 23.76
C GLY A 56 27.29 -12.25 22.37
N ASN A 57 27.82 -13.35 21.84
CA ASN A 57 28.50 -13.38 20.53
C ASN A 57 27.54 -13.44 19.31
N ARG A 58 26.24 -13.26 19.51
CA ARG A 58 25.24 -13.36 18.43
C ARG A 58 24.99 -11.99 17.80
N SER A 59 24.51 -11.97 16.56
CA SER A 59 23.98 -10.74 15.98
C SER A 59 22.68 -10.33 16.69
N HIS A 60 22.42 -9.02 16.81
CA HIS A 60 21.16 -8.52 17.36
C HIS A 60 19.95 -9.01 16.55
N TYR A 61 20.13 -9.15 15.24
CA TYR A 61 19.14 -9.71 14.32
C TYR A 61 18.76 -11.15 14.69
N ASP A 62 19.75 -12.05 14.74
CA ASP A 62 19.52 -13.47 15.02
C ASP A 62 18.99 -13.66 16.44
N PHE A 63 19.52 -12.88 17.39
CA PHE A 63 19.07 -12.92 18.77
C PHE A 63 17.58 -12.59 18.89
N PHE A 64 17.16 -11.47 18.30
CA PHE A 64 15.76 -11.05 18.32
C PHE A 64 14.85 -12.12 17.68
N HIS A 65 15.19 -12.62 16.49
CA HIS A 65 14.38 -13.63 15.80
C HIS A 65 14.33 -14.94 16.55
N ASN A 66 15.43 -15.38 17.16
CA ASN A 66 15.45 -16.58 17.98
C ASN A 66 14.53 -16.45 19.20
N ILE A 67 14.54 -15.28 19.87
CA ILE A 67 13.64 -15.04 21.00
C ILE A 67 12.19 -15.00 20.54
N MET A 68 11.88 -14.21 19.50
CA MET A 68 10.53 -14.10 18.99
C MET A 68 10.02 -15.45 18.50
N ASN A 69 10.79 -16.24 17.76
CA ASN A 69 10.33 -17.53 17.28
C ASN A 69 10.15 -18.58 18.37
N LYS A 70 11.00 -18.54 19.42
CA LYS A 70 10.96 -19.55 20.49
C LYS A 70 9.94 -19.23 21.59
N TYR A 71 9.78 -17.95 21.93
CA TYR A 71 9.05 -17.51 23.13
C TYR A 71 7.86 -16.60 22.86
N SER A 72 7.68 -16.07 21.65
CA SER A 72 6.43 -15.36 21.31
C SER A 72 5.26 -16.34 21.26
N TYR A 73 4.05 -15.78 21.33
CA TYR A 73 2.82 -16.53 21.22
C TYR A 73 2.75 -17.32 19.92
N LYS A 74 2.50 -18.62 20.05
CA LYS A 74 2.27 -19.50 18.90
C LYS A 74 0.81 -19.45 18.48
N CYS A 75 0.55 -19.73 17.20
CA CYS A 75 -0.81 -19.81 16.69
C CYS A 75 -1.69 -20.76 17.53
N SER A 76 -1.19 -21.96 17.87
CA SER A 76 -1.93 -22.96 18.65
C SER A 76 -2.19 -22.56 20.11
N GLU A 77 -1.42 -21.60 20.63
CA GLU A 77 -1.60 -21.05 21.98
C GLU A 77 -2.66 -19.96 21.96
N MET A 78 -2.68 -19.13 20.92
CA MET A 78 -3.61 -18.01 20.76
C MET A 78 -4.98 -18.43 20.22
N LEU A 79 -5.00 -19.14 19.09
CA LEU A 79 -6.22 -19.51 18.37
C LEU A 79 -6.74 -20.85 18.87
N LEU A 80 -7.93 -20.85 19.48
CA LEU A 80 -8.56 -22.05 20.03
C LEU A 80 -9.25 -22.86 18.93
N SER A 81 -10.06 -22.21 18.10
CA SER A 81 -10.82 -22.89 17.04
C SER A 81 -11.22 -21.94 15.93
N CYS A 82 -11.23 -22.44 14.70
CA CYS A 82 -11.63 -21.72 13.51
C CYS A 82 -12.68 -22.54 12.75
N SER A 83 -13.72 -21.88 12.27
CA SER A 83 -14.73 -22.51 11.42
C SER A 83 -15.23 -21.54 10.36
N LEU A 84 -15.56 -22.06 9.19
CA LEU A 84 -16.22 -21.33 8.12
C LEU A 84 -17.60 -21.96 7.91
N GLY A 85 -18.63 -21.29 8.41
CA GLY A 85 -19.96 -21.88 8.55
C GLY A 85 -19.91 -23.16 9.40
N THR A 86 -20.29 -24.29 8.80
CA THR A 86 -20.24 -25.61 9.45
C THR A 86 -18.89 -26.31 9.33
N LEU A 87 -18.01 -25.85 8.44
CA LEU A 87 -16.72 -26.47 8.20
C LEU A 87 -15.73 -26.08 9.30
N LYS A 88 -15.23 -27.07 10.03
CA LYS A 88 -14.14 -26.88 10.99
C LYS A 88 -12.82 -26.78 10.24
N LEU A 89 -12.03 -25.76 10.58
CA LEU A 89 -10.77 -25.46 9.94
C LEU A 89 -9.64 -25.53 10.96
N ASN A 90 -8.45 -25.91 10.50
CA ASN A 90 -7.25 -25.75 11.29
C ASN A 90 -6.82 -24.28 11.26
N CYS A 91 -6.86 -23.63 12.42
CA CYS A 91 -6.49 -22.22 12.53
C CYS A 91 -5.08 -21.93 12.01
N CYS A 92 -4.11 -22.81 12.28
CA CYS A 92 -2.71 -22.54 11.98
C CYS A 92 -2.31 -22.85 10.54
N ASP A 93 -3.21 -23.47 9.77
CA ASP A 93 -3.04 -23.59 8.31
C ASP A 93 -3.48 -22.30 7.63
N ILE A 94 -4.47 -21.62 8.21
CA ILE A 94 -5.08 -20.40 7.67
C ILE A 94 -4.33 -19.15 8.13
N PHE A 95 -4.00 -19.09 9.42
CA PHE A 95 -3.37 -17.92 10.03
C PHE A 95 -1.86 -18.11 10.10
N GLN A 96 -1.14 -17.40 9.23
CA GLN A 96 0.32 -17.42 9.16
C GLN A 96 0.93 -16.23 9.90
N PRO A 97 2.12 -16.38 10.50
CA PRO A 97 2.79 -15.28 11.16
C PRO A 97 3.16 -14.19 10.15
N THR A 98 2.91 -12.94 10.51
CA THR A 98 3.29 -11.75 9.73
C THR A 98 3.77 -10.67 10.67
N TYR A 99 4.64 -9.76 10.22
CA TYR A 99 4.99 -8.57 10.99
C TYR A 99 4.09 -7.41 10.61
N VAL A 100 3.67 -6.64 11.61
CA VAL A 100 2.82 -5.45 11.45
C VAL A 100 3.59 -4.25 11.98
N MET A 101 3.53 -3.14 11.24
CA MET A 101 4.18 -1.88 11.60
C MET A 101 3.88 -1.50 13.06
N ASN A 102 4.92 -1.21 13.84
CA ASN A 102 4.85 -0.83 15.26
C ASN A 102 4.22 -1.86 16.22
N ARG A 103 3.81 -3.05 15.76
CA ARG A 103 3.14 -4.08 16.58
C ARG A 103 3.92 -5.39 16.66
N GLY A 104 4.84 -5.61 15.73
CA GLY A 104 5.67 -6.81 15.72
C GLY A 104 4.90 -8.00 15.17
N LYS A 105 5.14 -9.19 15.73
CA LYS A 105 4.61 -10.45 15.20
C LYS A 105 3.10 -10.58 15.47
N CYS A 106 2.33 -10.67 14.40
CA CYS A 106 0.89 -10.94 14.39
C CYS A 106 0.59 -12.18 13.53
N PHE A 107 -0.70 -12.49 13.36
CA PHE A 107 -1.15 -13.60 12.51
C PHE A 107 -2.15 -13.09 11.48
N SER A 108 -1.84 -13.30 10.20
CA SER A 108 -2.69 -12.90 9.07
C SER A 108 -3.34 -14.12 8.44
N SER A 109 -4.61 -14.01 8.07
CA SER A 109 -5.33 -15.07 7.36
C SER A 109 -4.90 -15.13 5.90
N SER A 110 -4.69 -16.34 5.40
CA SER A 110 -4.64 -16.62 3.96
C SER A 110 -5.99 -16.35 3.28
N ALA A 111 -6.02 -16.41 1.95
CA ALA A 111 -7.26 -16.16 1.20
C ALA A 111 -8.31 -17.24 1.49
N ILE A 112 -9.37 -16.87 2.21
CA ILE A 112 -10.51 -17.74 2.51
C ILE A 112 -11.69 -17.32 1.62
N ARG A 113 -12.35 -18.30 0.99
CA ARG A 113 -13.54 -18.05 0.17
C ARG A 113 -14.79 -18.43 0.94
N GLN A 114 -15.65 -17.46 1.18
CA GLN A 114 -16.98 -17.68 1.75
C GLN A 114 -17.88 -18.35 0.70
N THR A 115 -18.56 -19.44 1.09
CA THR A 115 -19.44 -20.21 0.19
C THR A 115 -20.90 -19.76 0.26
N ASP A 116 -21.33 -19.26 1.41
CA ASP A 116 -22.72 -18.92 1.71
C ASP A 116 -22.81 -17.52 2.30
N ALA A 117 -23.90 -16.79 2.05
CA ALA A 117 -24.04 -15.41 2.52
C ALA A 117 -24.24 -15.31 4.05
N ASP A 118 -23.83 -14.17 4.61
CA ASP A 118 -24.13 -13.73 5.98
C ASP A 118 -23.76 -14.75 7.07
N GLU A 119 -24.69 -15.13 7.95
CA GLU A 119 -24.45 -15.99 9.12
C GLU A 119 -24.04 -17.43 8.76
N ILE A 120 -24.48 -17.93 7.61
CA ILE A 120 -24.31 -19.33 7.25
C ILE A 120 -22.87 -19.61 6.85
N GLY A 121 -22.25 -18.68 6.11
CA GLY A 121 -20.87 -18.79 5.64
C GLY A 121 -19.84 -18.03 6.47
N LYS A 122 -20.18 -17.57 7.68
CA LYS A 122 -19.26 -16.74 8.48
C LYS A 122 -18.01 -17.49 8.91
N LEU A 123 -16.89 -16.78 8.90
CA LEU A 123 -15.66 -17.20 9.57
C LEU A 123 -15.79 -16.90 11.06
N THR A 124 -15.79 -17.92 11.90
CA THR A 124 -15.75 -17.79 13.35
C THR A 124 -14.36 -18.17 13.85
N VAL A 125 -13.74 -17.26 14.60
CA VAL A 125 -12.44 -17.46 15.25
C VAL A 125 -12.60 -17.26 16.74
N ARG A 126 -12.34 -18.31 17.52
CA ARG A 126 -12.31 -18.25 18.99
C ARG A 126 -10.87 -18.12 19.46
N ILE A 127 -10.61 -17.13 20.30
CA ILE A 127 -9.26 -16.72 20.68
C ILE A 127 -9.14 -16.71 22.20
N LYS A 128 -8.04 -17.29 22.69
CA LYS A 128 -7.73 -17.34 24.11
C LYS A 128 -7.21 -16.00 24.61
N GLN A 129 -7.42 -15.71 25.89
CA GLN A 129 -6.73 -14.61 26.54
C GLN A 129 -5.30 -15.03 26.82
N LEU A 130 -4.36 -14.23 26.31
CA LEU A 130 -2.95 -14.46 26.52
C LEU A 130 -2.44 -13.69 27.75
N PRO A 131 -1.36 -14.16 28.39
CA PRO A 131 -0.64 -13.36 29.36
C PRO A 131 -0.19 -12.01 28.78
N SER A 132 -0.01 -11.01 29.62
CA SER A 132 0.45 -9.69 29.23
C SER A 132 1.26 -9.07 30.37
N ILE A 133 2.41 -9.70 30.67
CA ILE A 133 3.23 -9.45 31.86
C ILE A 133 3.73 -8.01 31.94
N ALA A 134 4.01 -7.37 30.80
CA ALA A 134 4.58 -6.02 30.75
C ALA A 134 3.57 -4.92 30.41
N MET A 135 2.33 -5.23 30.05
CA MET A 135 1.42 -4.23 29.44
C MET A 135 0.04 -4.15 30.08
N SER A 136 -0.23 -4.96 31.10
CA SER A 136 -1.51 -4.94 31.80
C SER A 136 -1.29 -5.15 33.29
N ASN A 137 -1.92 -4.32 34.11
CA ASN A 137 -1.90 -4.44 35.57
C ASN A 137 -2.45 -5.79 36.07
N SER A 138 -3.33 -6.42 35.29
CA SER A 138 -3.88 -7.75 35.60
C SER A 138 -2.99 -8.91 35.16
N GLY A 139 -1.88 -8.63 34.47
CA GLY A 139 -1.01 -9.64 33.87
C GLY A 139 -1.64 -10.40 32.70
N LEU A 140 -2.84 -10.01 32.26
CA LEU A 140 -3.59 -10.63 31.17
C LEU A 140 -3.97 -9.60 30.11
N GLN A 141 -4.03 -10.06 28.86
CA GLN A 141 -4.43 -9.22 27.73
C GLN A 141 -5.90 -8.81 27.86
N THR A 142 -6.17 -7.50 27.85
CA THR A 142 -7.52 -6.94 27.99
C THR A 142 -8.19 -6.65 26.66
N GLN A 143 -7.41 -6.43 25.60
CA GLN A 143 -7.89 -6.05 24.26
C GLN A 143 -7.07 -6.71 23.17
N MET A 144 -7.71 -6.95 22.03
CA MET A 144 -7.07 -7.35 20.78
C MET A 144 -7.43 -6.39 19.65
N MET A 145 -6.56 -6.31 18.66
CA MET A 145 -6.77 -5.50 17.46
C MET A 145 -6.74 -6.38 16.21
N ILE A 146 -7.55 -6.01 15.24
CA ILE A 146 -7.58 -6.57 13.90
C ILE A 146 -7.27 -5.45 12.92
N TYR A 147 -6.48 -5.80 11.91
CA TYR A 147 -6.18 -4.96 10.76
C TYR A 147 -6.83 -5.60 9.54
N ILE A 148 -7.47 -4.79 8.72
CA ILE A 148 -8.04 -5.22 7.44
C ILE A 148 -7.12 -4.68 6.35
N SER A 149 -6.33 -5.57 5.74
CA SER A 149 -5.49 -5.21 4.60
C SER A 149 -6.24 -5.43 3.28
N ASN A 150 -5.84 -4.68 2.25
CA ASN A 150 -6.28 -4.94 0.89
C ASN A 150 -5.30 -5.91 0.20
N ASN A 151 -5.76 -6.60 -0.85
CA ASN A 151 -4.92 -7.53 -1.60
C ASN A 151 -3.86 -6.85 -2.48
N SER A 152 -3.83 -5.51 -2.50
CA SER A 152 -2.89 -4.72 -3.32
C SER A 152 -1.61 -4.36 -2.54
N SER A 153 -1.57 -4.60 -1.23
CA SER A 153 -0.42 -4.32 -0.36
C SER A 153 0.08 -5.60 0.29
N VAL A 154 1.41 -5.72 0.40
CA VAL A 154 2.06 -6.87 1.05
C VAL A 154 2.21 -6.62 2.54
N ASP A 155 2.47 -5.36 2.90
CA ASP A 155 2.70 -4.94 4.28
C ASP A 155 1.40 -4.50 4.95
N VAL A 156 1.37 -4.64 6.27
CA VAL A 156 0.25 -4.18 7.09
C VAL A 156 0.71 -2.98 7.90
N ASP A 157 0.10 -1.83 7.62
CA ASP A 157 0.29 -0.61 8.40
C ASP A 157 -0.56 -0.63 9.69
N GLU A 158 -0.64 0.50 10.39
CA GLU A 158 -1.45 0.59 11.62
C GLU A 158 -2.93 0.95 11.34
N PHE A 159 -3.36 1.10 10.08
CA PHE A 159 -4.68 1.63 9.74
C PHE A 159 -5.37 0.84 8.61
N SER A 160 -6.64 0.43 8.74
CA SER A 160 -7.61 0.75 9.78
C SER A 160 -7.62 -0.34 10.86
N ARG A 161 -7.48 0.07 12.12
CA ARG A 161 -7.45 -0.84 13.29
C ARG A 161 -8.82 -0.94 13.95
N TYR A 162 -9.22 -2.16 14.31
CA TYR A 162 -10.48 -2.44 14.97
C TYR A 162 -10.24 -3.25 16.25
N TYR A 163 -10.90 -2.86 17.34
CA TYR A 163 -10.73 -3.53 18.62
C TYR A 163 -11.74 -4.66 18.78
N ILE A 164 -11.32 -5.74 19.45
CA ILE A 164 -12.18 -6.88 19.81
C ILE A 164 -12.46 -6.80 21.31
N ASP A 165 -13.75 -6.74 21.65
CA ASP A 165 -14.21 -6.74 23.04
C ASP A 165 -14.15 -8.14 23.65
N MET A 166 -13.84 -8.19 24.95
CA MET A 166 -13.71 -9.43 25.71
C MET A 166 -15.08 -9.96 26.16
N SER A 167 -15.23 -11.29 26.17
CA SER A 167 -16.41 -12.03 26.65
C SER A 167 -17.72 -11.68 25.94
N VAL A 168 -17.60 -11.26 24.67
CA VAL A 168 -18.71 -10.97 23.76
C VAL A 168 -18.36 -11.47 22.36
N TYR A 169 -19.38 -11.59 21.51
CA TYR A 169 -19.20 -11.89 20.09
C TYR A 169 -18.99 -10.58 19.33
N ASN A 170 -17.85 -10.48 18.64
CA ASN A 170 -17.52 -9.35 17.80
C ASN A 170 -17.73 -9.76 16.35
N ARG A 171 -18.72 -9.16 15.71
CA ARG A 171 -19.10 -9.47 14.34
C ARG A 171 -18.71 -8.36 13.40
N MET A 172 -17.90 -8.69 12.41
CA MET A 172 -17.51 -7.84 11.30
C MET A 172 -18.31 -8.25 10.06
N ARG A 173 -19.13 -7.33 9.57
CA ARG A 173 -19.81 -7.47 8.28
C ARG A 173 -19.06 -6.69 7.23
N PHE A 174 -18.72 -7.37 6.14
CA PHE A 174 -17.97 -6.79 5.03
C PHE A 174 -18.87 -6.54 3.82
N THR A 175 -18.62 -5.42 3.15
CA THR A 175 -19.09 -5.13 1.79
C THR A 175 -17.87 -4.90 0.91
N ALA A 176 -17.76 -5.67 -0.17
CA ALA A 176 -16.65 -5.56 -1.10
C ALA A 176 -17.01 -4.64 -2.27
N SER A 177 -16.08 -3.77 -2.63
CA SER A 177 -16.12 -3.03 -3.89
C SER A 177 -14.77 -3.14 -4.60
N ARG A 178 -14.80 -3.29 -5.92
CA ARG A 178 -13.62 -3.25 -6.78
C ARG A 178 -13.59 -1.92 -7.50
N VAL A 179 -12.45 -1.24 -7.47
CA VAL A 179 -12.27 0.05 -8.13
C VAL A 179 -11.18 -0.09 -9.18
N ARG A 180 -11.52 0.23 -10.44
CA ARG A 180 -10.65 0.17 -11.60
C ARG A 180 -10.58 1.55 -12.27
N PHE A 181 -9.42 2.19 -12.11
CA PHE A 181 -9.11 3.47 -12.75
C PHE A 181 -8.29 3.29 -14.03
N LEU A 182 -8.38 4.27 -14.93
CA LEU A 182 -7.55 4.30 -16.13
C LEU A 182 -6.11 4.66 -15.77
N HIS A 183 -5.16 3.90 -16.34
CA HIS A 183 -3.73 4.00 -16.03
C HIS A 183 -3.09 5.36 -16.36
N GLU A 184 -3.69 6.12 -17.28
CA GLU A 184 -3.21 7.46 -17.67
C GLU A 184 -3.57 8.55 -16.66
N SER A 185 -4.34 8.24 -15.62
CA SER A 185 -4.63 9.21 -14.56
C SER A 185 -3.41 9.41 -13.66
N SER A 186 -3.02 10.65 -13.40
CA SER A 186 -1.95 11.01 -12.43
C SER A 186 -2.33 10.70 -10.97
N VAL A 187 -3.37 9.91 -10.75
CA VAL A 187 -4.06 9.68 -9.48
C VAL A 187 -3.81 8.28 -8.95
N CYS A 188 -3.44 7.33 -9.81
CA CYS A 188 -3.20 5.94 -9.43
C CYS A 188 -1.95 5.35 -10.06
N THR A 189 -1.45 4.27 -9.48
CA THR A 189 -0.30 3.52 -10.00
C THR A 189 -0.53 2.01 -9.91
N ASN A 190 0.23 1.24 -10.69
CA ASN A 190 0.27 -0.23 -10.62
C ASN A 190 1.54 -0.75 -9.94
N ASN A 191 2.43 0.16 -9.52
CA ASN A 191 3.65 -0.23 -8.82
C ASN A 191 3.35 -0.52 -7.34
N VAL A 192 3.42 -1.80 -6.94
CA VAL A 192 3.11 -2.29 -5.58
C VAL A 192 3.86 -1.51 -4.49
N SER A 193 5.12 -1.13 -4.72
CA SER A 193 5.92 -0.38 -3.73
C SER A 193 5.43 1.05 -3.48
N LEU A 194 4.58 1.60 -4.35
CA LEU A 194 4.06 2.96 -4.27
C LEU A 194 2.57 3.00 -3.86
N ILE A 195 2.00 1.84 -3.52
CA ILE A 195 0.57 1.70 -3.26
C ILE A 195 0.31 1.46 -1.77
N GLY A 196 -0.67 2.19 -1.23
CA GLY A 196 -1.33 1.87 0.04
C GLY A 196 -0.37 1.64 1.22
N ALA A 197 -0.65 0.60 2.01
CA ALA A 197 0.07 0.28 3.24
C ALA A 197 1.56 -0.01 3.00
N THR A 198 1.94 -0.72 1.93
CA THR A 198 3.35 -0.97 1.59
C THR A 198 4.13 0.33 1.37
N CYS A 199 3.55 1.28 0.64
CA CYS A 199 4.18 2.59 0.49
C CYS A 199 4.30 3.32 1.83
N TYR A 200 3.23 3.30 2.63
CA TYR A 200 3.20 3.98 3.91
C TYR A 200 4.24 3.43 4.88
N VAL A 201 4.28 2.11 5.07
CA VAL A 201 5.27 1.42 5.90
C VAL A 201 6.68 1.73 5.42
N ARG A 202 6.92 1.72 4.11
CA ARG A 202 8.24 2.05 3.56
C ARG A 202 8.64 3.51 3.80
N GLN A 203 7.72 4.47 3.63
CA GLN A 203 8.01 5.88 3.88
C GLN A 203 8.25 6.14 5.36
N TRP A 204 7.42 5.56 6.23
CA TRP A 204 7.60 5.59 7.68
C TRP A 204 8.99 5.06 8.05
N TYR A 205 9.33 3.89 7.55
CA TYR A 205 10.60 3.24 7.85
C TYR A 205 11.81 4.07 7.38
N GLU A 206 11.72 4.61 6.17
CA GLU A 206 12.74 5.46 5.58
C GLU A 206 12.98 6.74 6.40
N HIS A 207 11.91 7.40 6.82
CA HIS A 207 11.97 8.71 7.48
C HIS A 207 12.23 8.61 8.99
N ASP A 208 11.49 7.75 9.69
CA ASP A 208 11.53 7.66 11.15
C ASP A 208 12.67 6.79 11.67
N VAL A 209 13.16 5.85 10.85
CA VAL A 209 14.21 4.91 11.25
C VAL A 209 15.48 5.16 10.46
N ARG A 210 15.45 4.94 9.13
CA ARG A 210 16.68 4.86 8.33
C ARG A 210 17.42 6.19 8.23
N LYS A 211 16.74 7.27 7.81
CA LYS A 211 17.36 8.62 7.68
C LYS A 211 17.79 9.20 9.02
N ARG A 212 17.14 8.82 10.11
CA ARG A 212 17.37 9.39 11.45
C ARG A 212 18.50 8.68 12.19
N PHE A 213 18.55 7.35 12.12
CA PHE A 213 19.45 6.54 12.94
C PHE A 213 20.47 5.74 12.13
N ASN A 214 20.36 5.70 10.79
CA ASN A 214 21.26 4.96 9.90
C ASN A 214 21.35 3.46 10.27
N CYS A 215 20.23 2.88 10.70
CA CYS A 215 20.12 1.50 11.16
C CYS A 215 18.73 0.93 10.86
N SER A 216 18.56 -0.36 11.12
CA SER A 216 17.35 -1.14 10.84
C SER A 216 16.73 -1.71 12.12
N PHE A 217 15.41 -1.78 12.20
CA PHE A 217 14.77 -2.64 13.22
C PHE A 217 14.99 -4.11 12.86
N ALA A 218 15.13 -4.98 13.86
CA ALA A 218 15.42 -6.38 13.62
C ALA A 218 14.29 -7.03 12.80
N TYR A 219 13.03 -6.85 13.21
CA TYR A 219 11.89 -7.50 12.54
C TYR A 219 11.56 -6.97 11.14
N MET A 220 12.06 -5.79 10.77
CA MET A 220 11.87 -5.22 9.42
C MET A 220 13.09 -5.42 8.50
N HIS A 221 14.18 -6.01 9.02
CA HIS A 221 15.47 -6.03 8.34
C HIS A 221 15.45 -6.76 6.99
N GLN A 222 14.73 -7.89 6.90
CA GLN A 222 14.65 -8.69 5.67
C GLN A 222 13.48 -8.32 4.76
N GLU A 223 12.39 -7.77 5.29
CA GLU A 223 11.16 -7.53 4.50
C GLU A 223 11.28 -6.29 3.59
N ILE A 224 12.15 -5.32 3.92
CA ILE A 224 12.29 -4.05 3.17
C ILE A 224 13.61 -3.99 2.36
N HIS A 225 14.30 -5.12 2.14
CA HIS A 225 15.64 -5.16 1.52
C HIS A 225 16.64 -4.24 2.25
N SER A 226 16.70 -4.34 3.58
CA SER A 226 17.54 -3.48 4.42
C SER A 226 18.90 -4.11 4.75
N ASP A 227 19.37 -5.08 3.97
CA ASP A 227 20.63 -5.81 4.21
C ASP A 227 21.85 -4.89 4.27
N ASP A 228 21.75 -3.67 3.72
CA ASP A 228 22.80 -2.65 3.74
C ASP A 228 22.98 -1.94 5.10
N TYR A 229 22.06 -2.12 6.06
CA TYR A 229 22.04 -1.36 7.32
C TYR A 229 22.14 -2.26 8.56
N PRO A 230 23.00 -1.92 9.56
CA PRO A 230 23.08 -2.70 10.79
C PRO A 230 21.79 -2.58 11.62
N VAL A 231 21.52 -3.57 12.47
CA VAL A 231 20.41 -3.48 13.43
C VAL A 231 20.69 -2.38 14.47
N CYS A 232 19.67 -1.60 14.78
CA CYS A 232 19.79 -0.48 15.72
C CYS A 232 20.18 -0.92 17.14
N PRO A 233 21.05 -0.16 17.84
CA PRO A 233 21.25 -0.31 19.28
C PRO A 233 19.96 -0.05 20.05
N VAL A 234 19.63 -0.95 21.00
CA VAL A 234 18.33 -0.93 21.68
C VAL A 234 18.16 0.27 22.62
N GLY A 235 19.23 0.72 23.29
CA GLY A 235 19.16 1.87 24.20
C GLY A 235 18.97 3.20 23.47
N LEU A 236 19.61 3.36 22.30
CA LEU A 236 19.45 4.54 21.45
C LEU A 236 17.99 4.73 21.00
N ILE A 237 17.36 3.67 20.48
CA ILE A 237 15.96 3.74 20.03
C ILE A 237 15.05 3.98 21.22
N THR A 238 15.23 3.24 22.32
CA THR A 238 14.39 3.37 23.52
C THR A 238 14.39 4.79 24.09
N SER A 239 15.55 5.45 24.11
CA SER A 239 15.70 6.80 24.68
C SER A 239 15.24 7.93 23.78
N THR A 240 15.21 7.75 22.45
CA THR A 240 15.02 8.86 21.49
C THR A 240 13.87 8.69 20.49
N TYR A 241 13.45 7.46 20.18
CA TYR A 241 12.44 7.18 19.15
C TYR A 241 11.07 7.73 19.54
N TYR A 242 10.60 7.41 20.74
CA TYR A 242 9.27 7.77 21.23
C TYR A 242 9.11 9.27 21.58
N LYS A 243 10.21 10.01 21.74
CA LYS A 243 10.17 11.42 22.18
C LYS A 243 9.87 12.40 21.03
N ASN A 244 10.20 12.04 19.79
CA ASN A 244 10.07 12.93 18.63
C ASN A 244 9.38 12.19 17.48
N SER A 245 8.11 12.48 17.23
CA SER A 245 7.41 12.08 16.01
C SER A 245 7.69 13.09 14.89
N VAL A 246 8.17 12.63 13.74
CA VAL A 246 8.35 13.49 12.57
C VAL A 246 7.11 13.33 11.69
N SER A 247 6.37 14.42 11.49
CA SER A 247 5.33 14.45 10.47
C SER A 247 6.01 14.63 9.12
N TYR A 248 5.79 13.70 8.19
CA TYR A 248 6.21 13.83 6.81
C TYR A 248 4.98 13.79 5.88
N GLU A 249 5.12 14.39 4.70
CA GLU A 249 4.05 14.41 3.71
C GLU A 249 4.04 13.07 2.95
N ASP A 250 2.98 12.30 3.17
CA ASP A 250 2.78 11.00 2.53
C ASP A 250 2.58 11.16 1.02
N ARG A 251 3.52 10.67 0.23
CA ARG A 251 3.42 10.64 -1.26
C ARG A 251 2.94 9.30 -1.80
N CYS A 252 2.07 8.62 -1.04
CA CYS A 252 1.55 7.33 -1.41
C CYS A 252 0.33 7.45 -2.33
N MET A 253 0.35 6.68 -3.41
CA MET A 253 -0.75 6.65 -4.38
C MET A 253 -1.65 5.45 -4.14
N LEU A 254 -2.85 5.50 -4.71
CA LEU A 254 -3.76 4.36 -4.68
C LEU A 254 -3.47 3.43 -5.87
N GLY A 255 -3.72 2.14 -5.69
CA GLY A 255 -3.68 1.17 -6.79
C GLY A 255 -4.74 1.49 -7.84
N CYS A 256 -4.41 1.40 -9.13
CA CYS A 256 -5.41 1.61 -10.19
C CYS A 256 -6.47 0.50 -10.22
N ASP A 257 -6.09 -0.75 -9.91
CA ASP A 257 -7.02 -1.86 -9.66
C ASP A 257 -6.88 -2.28 -8.19
N ARG A 258 -7.95 -2.10 -7.42
CA ARG A 258 -7.93 -2.40 -5.99
C ARG A 258 -9.28 -2.86 -5.48
N TRP A 259 -9.21 -3.62 -4.38
CA TRP A 259 -10.36 -3.97 -3.56
C TRP A 259 -10.47 -3.01 -2.38
N ASN A 260 -11.65 -2.46 -2.18
CA ASN A 260 -12.02 -1.72 -0.98
C ASN A 260 -13.04 -2.57 -0.20
N TYR A 261 -12.81 -2.68 1.11
CA TYR A 261 -13.71 -3.37 2.02
C TYR A 261 -14.28 -2.37 3.00
N ASP A 262 -15.59 -2.12 2.91
CA ASP A 262 -16.32 -1.42 3.94
C ASP A 262 -16.70 -2.42 5.04
N MET A 263 -16.55 -2.01 6.30
CA MET A 263 -16.75 -2.90 7.44
C MET A 263 -17.62 -2.25 8.51
N GLN A 264 -18.62 -3.00 8.94
CA GLN A 264 -19.48 -2.66 10.08
C GLN A 264 -19.25 -3.64 11.22
N MET A 265 -18.92 -3.12 12.39
CA MET A 265 -18.75 -3.91 13.61
C MET A 265 -20.02 -3.93 14.44
N MET A 266 -20.42 -5.12 14.88
CA MET A 266 -21.54 -5.36 15.78
C MET A 266 -21.08 -6.21 16.94
N VAL A 267 -21.46 -5.84 18.16
CA VAL A 267 -21.12 -6.58 19.37
C VAL A 267 -22.39 -7.11 19.99
N TYR A 268 -22.39 -8.39 20.36
CA TYR A 268 -23.53 -9.01 21.03
C TYR A 268 -23.10 -10.05 22.06
N SER A 269 -23.93 -10.26 23.07
CA SER A 269 -23.73 -11.33 24.05
C SER A 269 -24.43 -12.60 23.57
N GLY A 270 -23.86 -13.76 23.88
CA GLY A 270 -24.46 -15.05 23.56
C GLY A 270 -24.41 -16.01 24.74
N ALA A 271 -24.91 -17.23 24.52
CA ALA A 271 -25.09 -18.22 25.57
C ALA A 271 -23.78 -18.91 26.03
N ASP A 272 -22.72 -18.83 25.22
CA ASP A 272 -21.43 -19.42 25.60
C ASP A 272 -20.87 -18.70 26.83
N ARG A 273 -20.31 -19.48 27.77
CA ARG A 273 -19.80 -18.95 29.04
C ARG A 273 -18.39 -18.36 28.96
N PHE A 274 -17.81 -18.21 27.76
CA PHE A 274 -16.45 -17.68 27.53
C PHE A 274 -15.41 -18.25 28.53
N LYS A 275 -15.47 -19.57 28.75
CA LYS A 275 -14.62 -20.26 29.73
C LYS A 275 -13.26 -20.60 29.12
N ASP A 276 -13.28 -21.19 27.93
CA ASP A 276 -12.07 -21.69 27.24
C ASP A 276 -11.47 -20.67 26.26
N PHE A 277 -12.27 -19.67 25.88
CA PHE A 277 -11.87 -18.52 25.06
C PHE A 277 -12.46 -17.24 25.66
N LYS A 278 -11.78 -16.12 25.44
CA LYS A 278 -12.20 -14.81 25.96
C LYS A 278 -12.54 -13.82 24.86
N PHE A 279 -12.14 -14.09 23.64
CA PHE A 279 -12.44 -13.23 22.52
C PHE A 279 -13.02 -14.07 21.39
N SER A 280 -14.05 -13.53 20.74
CA SER A 280 -14.70 -14.17 19.61
C SER A 280 -14.82 -13.17 18.48
N LEU A 281 -14.32 -13.57 17.31
CA LEU A 281 -14.45 -12.85 16.06
C LEU A 281 -15.34 -13.64 15.11
N GLU A 282 -16.32 -12.96 14.53
CA GLU A 282 -17.15 -13.47 13.44
C GLU A 282 -17.03 -12.53 12.25
N ALA A 283 -16.55 -13.03 11.12
CA ALA A 283 -16.33 -12.26 9.91
C ALA A 283 -17.15 -12.84 8.76
N SER A 284 -17.95 -12.02 8.08
CA SER A 284 -18.77 -12.48 6.95
C SER A 284 -19.06 -11.35 5.97
N PHE A 285 -19.13 -11.66 4.68
CA PHE A 285 -19.77 -10.81 3.70
C PHE A 285 -21.29 -10.86 3.85
N THR A 286 -21.93 -9.69 3.84
CA THR A 286 -23.40 -9.58 3.94
C THR A 286 -24.07 -10.25 2.76
N ASN A 287 -23.57 -10.00 1.56
CA ASN A 287 -24.03 -10.60 0.31
C ASN A 287 -22.82 -11.14 -0.45
N LEU A 288 -22.99 -12.25 -1.19
CA LEU A 288 -21.95 -12.81 -2.07
C LEU A 288 -21.89 -12.04 -3.41
N GLN A 289 -21.89 -10.73 -3.33
CA GLN A 289 -21.78 -9.82 -4.45
C GLN A 289 -20.82 -8.70 -4.09
N TYR A 290 -20.25 -8.08 -5.11
CA TYR A 290 -19.40 -6.91 -4.94
C TYR A 290 -19.82 -5.82 -5.92
N GLU A 291 -19.57 -4.59 -5.56
CA GLU A 291 -19.80 -3.43 -6.43
C GLU A 291 -18.55 -3.20 -7.30
N ASP A 292 -18.71 -3.08 -8.61
CA ASP A 292 -17.59 -2.83 -9.53
C ASP A 292 -17.66 -1.39 -10.06
N TYR A 293 -16.69 -0.57 -9.66
CA TYR A 293 -16.53 0.80 -10.09
C TYR A 293 -15.43 0.88 -11.13
N GLU A 294 -15.81 1.04 -12.40
CA GLU A 294 -14.87 1.15 -13.51
C GLU A 294 -14.92 2.54 -14.14
N GLN A 295 -13.75 3.17 -14.26
CA GLN A 295 -13.62 4.39 -15.03
C GLN A 295 -13.54 4.05 -16.52
N ILE A 296 -14.61 4.35 -17.25
CA ILE A 296 -14.69 4.17 -18.69
C ILE A 296 -14.44 5.48 -19.44
N ARG A 297 -13.81 5.41 -20.62
CA ARG A 297 -13.68 6.57 -21.51
C ARG A 297 -15.06 6.91 -22.09
N THR A 298 -15.58 8.10 -21.80
CA THR A 298 -16.91 8.55 -22.27
C THR A 298 -16.94 8.85 -23.76
N ILE A 299 -15.80 9.25 -24.34
CA ILE A 299 -15.65 9.48 -25.77
C ILE A 299 -14.42 8.74 -26.30
N SER A 300 -14.62 7.97 -27.36
CA SER A 300 -13.53 7.40 -28.15
C SER A 300 -13.17 8.34 -29.30
N ILE A 301 -11.97 8.23 -29.85
CA ILE A 301 -11.55 9.02 -31.04
C ILE A 301 -12.54 8.82 -32.19
N PHE A 302 -13.00 7.58 -32.40
CA PHE A 302 -14.03 7.28 -33.41
C PHE A 302 -15.38 7.92 -33.07
N GLY A 303 -15.78 7.92 -31.80
CA GLY A 303 -16.98 8.61 -31.34
C GLY A 303 -16.92 10.12 -31.60
N LEU A 304 -15.76 10.74 -31.34
CA LEU A 304 -15.51 12.15 -31.64
C LEU A 304 -15.62 12.45 -33.14
N ILE A 305 -14.96 11.64 -33.98
CA ILE A 305 -15.02 11.80 -35.45
C ILE A 305 -16.45 11.65 -35.95
N ALA A 306 -17.21 10.68 -35.43
CA ALA A 306 -18.60 10.47 -35.80
C ALA A 306 -19.49 11.65 -35.39
N GLN A 307 -19.30 12.23 -34.20
CA GLN A 307 -20.06 13.41 -33.75
C GLN A 307 -19.72 14.65 -34.59
N MET A 308 -18.44 14.92 -34.84
CA MET A 308 -18.01 16.02 -35.69
C MET A 308 -18.53 15.85 -37.12
N GLY A 309 -18.41 14.64 -37.68
CA GLY A 309 -18.92 14.31 -39.00
C GLY A 309 -20.45 14.44 -39.11
N GLY A 310 -21.18 14.04 -38.06
CA GLY A 310 -22.64 14.19 -38.00
C GLY A 310 -23.07 15.66 -37.99
N GLN A 311 -22.41 16.51 -37.20
CA GLN A 311 -22.71 17.94 -37.16
C GLN A 311 -22.34 18.66 -38.46
N LEU A 312 -21.16 18.36 -39.03
CA LEU A 312 -20.73 18.93 -40.32
C LEU A 312 -21.60 18.47 -41.49
N GLY A 313 -22.01 17.21 -41.49
CA GLY A 313 -22.93 16.65 -42.49
C GLY A 313 -24.33 17.25 -42.40
N LEU A 314 -24.87 17.44 -41.18
CA LEU A 314 -26.22 17.96 -40.96
C LEU A 314 -26.35 19.46 -41.28
N PHE A 315 -25.41 20.28 -40.81
CA PHE A 315 -25.53 21.74 -40.92
C PHE A 315 -24.85 22.34 -42.15
N ALA A 316 -23.72 21.78 -42.58
CA ALA A 316 -22.94 22.32 -43.70
C ALA A 316 -23.03 21.45 -44.97
N GLY A 317 -23.65 20.26 -44.90
CA GLY A 317 -23.63 19.29 -45.99
C GLY A 317 -22.21 18.81 -46.34
N MET A 318 -21.24 19.05 -45.46
CA MET A 318 -19.83 18.77 -45.70
C MET A 318 -19.53 17.32 -45.38
N SER A 319 -18.90 16.64 -46.35
CA SER A 319 -18.35 15.30 -46.18
C SER A 319 -16.82 15.34 -46.10
N LEU A 320 -16.19 14.22 -45.73
CA LEU A 320 -14.74 14.07 -45.77
C LEU A 320 -14.16 14.49 -47.14
N LEU A 321 -14.86 14.15 -48.23
CA LEU A 321 -14.45 14.52 -49.59
C LEU A 321 -14.46 16.03 -49.82
N THR A 322 -15.46 16.75 -49.29
CA THR A 322 -15.50 18.22 -49.40
C THR A 322 -14.34 18.88 -48.66
N ILE A 323 -13.96 18.35 -47.49
CA ILE A 323 -12.79 18.82 -46.73
C ILE A 323 -11.50 18.57 -47.53
N THR A 324 -11.34 17.37 -48.09
CA THR A 324 -10.18 17.04 -48.93
C THR A 324 -10.10 17.97 -50.15
N GLN A 325 -11.23 18.28 -50.79
CA GLN A 325 -11.29 19.19 -51.94
C GLN A 325 -10.87 20.62 -51.57
N ILE A 326 -11.29 21.13 -50.42
CA ILE A 326 -10.88 22.46 -49.92
C ILE A 326 -9.36 22.48 -49.66
N ILE A 327 -8.81 21.43 -49.05
CA ILE A 327 -7.38 21.32 -48.77
C ILE A 327 -6.58 21.30 -50.08
N VAL A 328 -6.97 20.47 -51.05
CA VAL A 328 -6.29 20.39 -52.36
C VAL A 328 -6.37 21.72 -53.10
N TRP A 329 -7.53 22.39 -53.08
CA TRP A 329 -7.68 23.70 -53.69
C TRP A 329 -6.78 24.75 -53.01
N TYR A 330 -6.70 24.74 -51.68
CA TYR A 330 -5.84 25.63 -50.91
C TYR A 330 -4.34 25.39 -51.20
N ILE A 331 -3.92 24.13 -51.30
CA ILE A 331 -2.55 23.76 -51.67
C ILE A 331 -2.24 24.25 -53.09
N TYR A 332 -3.11 23.95 -54.05
CA TYR A 332 -2.95 24.41 -55.43
C TYR A 332 -2.87 25.94 -55.52
N TRP A 333 -3.75 26.63 -54.81
CA TRP A 333 -3.75 28.10 -54.75
C TRP A 333 -2.47 28.65 -54.13
N SER A 334 -1.99 28.05 -53.04
CA SER A 334 -0.75 28.45 -52.35
C SER A 334 0.48 28.27 -53.23
N ILE A 335 0.60 27.11 -53.91
CA ILE A 335 1.67 26.85 -54.89
C ILE A 335 1.59 27.89 -56.01
N ARG A 336 0.41 28.12 -56.60
CA ARG A 336 0.24 29.10 -57.68
C ARG A 336 0.57 30.52 -57.25
N ARG A 337 0.26 30.90 -56.01
CA ARG A 337 0.59 32.22 -55.44
C ARG A 337 2.10 32.37 -55.23
N LEU A 338 2.76 31.34 -54.72
CA LEU A 338 4.22 31.31 -54.58
C LEU A 338 4.93 31.37 -55.94
N TRP A 339 4.43 30.66 -56.95
CA TRP A 339 4.94 30.73 -58.33
C TRP A 339 4.80 32.13 -58.94
N LYS A 340 3.67 32.82 -58.72
CA LYS A 340 3.48 34.20 -59.17
C LYS A 340 4.41 35.20 -58.45
N LEU A 341 4.68 34.98 -57.16
CA LEU A 341 5.64 35.81 -56.40
C LEU A 341 7.10 35.54 -56.84
N GLY A 342 7.43 34.31 -57.25
CA GLY A 342 8.72 33.96 -57.84
C GLY A 342 8.99 34.67 -59.17
N GLN A 343 8.00 34.70 -60.08
CA GLN A 343 8.13 35.44 -61.36
C GLN A 343 8.23 36.96 -61.18
N ALA A 344 7.64 37.53 -60.13
CA ALA A 344 7.77 38.96 -59.83
C ALA A 344 9.19 39.33 -59.32
N ASN A 345 9.93 38.39 -58.74
CA ASN A 345 11.30 38.60 -58.30
C ASN A 345 12.35 38.44 -59.42
N GLU A 346 12.05 37.70 -60.50
CA GLU A 346 12.96 37.60 -61.66
C GLU A 346 12.92 38.82 -62.60
N LEU A 347 11.84 39.62 -62.59
CA LEU A 347 11.75 40.86 -63.39
C LEU A 347 12.52 42.06 -62.82
N LYS A 348 13.32 41.87 -61.75
CA LYS A 348 14.03 42.95 -61.05
C LYS A 348 15.54 42.73 -60.89
N SER A 349 16.16 42.01 -61.83
CA SER A 349 17.62 41.92 -61.96
C SER A 349 18.07 42.55 -63.29
N PRO A 350 18.91 43.61 -63.28
CA PRO A 350 19.39 44.27 -64.50
C PRO A 350 20.76 43.75 -64.89
N THR A 351 20.95 43.31 -66.14
CA THR A 351 22.31 43.18 -66.70
C THR A 351 22.33 43.40 -68.21
N HIS A 352 23.08 44.45 -68.56
CA HIS A 352 23.70 44.76 -69.85
C HIS A 352 24.12 43.56 -70.71
N SER A 353 23.82 43.60 -72.01
CA SER A 353 24.82 43.48 -73.11
C SER A 353 24.16 43.65 -74.50
N PRO A 354 24.92 44.09 -75.54
CA PRO A 354 24.38 44.66 -76.78
C PRO A 354 24.41 43.63 -77.95
N PRO A 355 24.05 44.00 -79.19
CA PRO A 355 23.02 43.34 -79.99
C PRO A 355 23.55 42.20 -80.88
N GLY A 356 22.68 41.25 -81.23
CA GLY A 356 22.95 40.35 -82.33
C GLY A 356 21.95 39.21 -82.47
N VAL A 357 21.20 39.27 -83.58
CA VAL A 357 20.55 38.15 -84.28
C VAL A 357 19.14 37.75 -83.81
N VAL A 358 18.20 38.34 -84.54
CA VAL A 358 16.84 37.89 -84.85
C VAL A 358 16.88 36.46 -85.42
N ILE A 359 15.90 35.60 -85.10
CA ILE A 359 15.07 34.87 -86.09
C ILE A 359 14.01 33.96 -85.42
N PHE A 360 12.77 34.38 -85.65
CA PHE A 360 11.52 33.66 -85.96
C PHE A 360 10.75 32.82 -84.93
N GLN A 361 9.59 33.43 -84.60
CA GLN A 361 8.31 32.83 -84.28
C GLN A 361 7.78 31.85 -85.34
N GLY A 362 7.02 30.86 -84.86
CA GLY A 362 5.98 30.12 -85.60
C GLY A 362 5.16 29.32 -84.60
N LEU A 363 4.15 29.90 -83.95
CA LEU A 363 2.72 29.81 -84.32
C LEU A 363 2.27 28.40 -84.75
N SER A 364 1.52 27.71 -83.88
CA SER A 364 0.21 27.17 -84.25
C SER A 364 -0.58 26.75 -83.00
N LYS A 365 -1.68 27.46 -82.75
CA LYS A 365 -2.83 27.05 -81.94
C LYS A 365 -3.63 25.97 -82.69
N THR A 366 -4.22 25.03 -81.95
CA THR A 366 -5.66 24.65 -81.92
C THR A 366 -5.83 23.41 -81.03
N ASP A 367 -6.51 23.47 -79.89
CA ASP A 367 -7.97 23.48 -79.64
C ASP A 367 -8.69 22.09 -79.70
N TYR A 368 -9.00 21.61 -78.48
CA TYR A 368 -10.25 21.02 -77.97
C TYR A 368 -10.74 19.57 -78.22
N ARG A 369 -11.23 19.01 -77.08
CA ARG A 369 -12.30 18.01 -76.81
C ARG A 369 -11.93 16.52 -76.96
N PHE A 370 -12.32 15.60 -76.07
CA PHE A 370 -13.43 15.55 -75.09
C PHE A 370 -12.97 15.37 -73.63
#